data_AF-A0A1I8AG18-F1
#
_entry.id   AF-A0A1I8AG18-F1
#
_cell.length_a   1.000
_cell.length_b   1.000
_cell.length_c   1.000
_cell.angle_alpha   90.00
_cell.angle_beta   90.00
_cell.angle_gamma   90.00
#
_symmetry.space_group_name_H-M   'P 1'
#
loop_
_entity.id
_entity.type
_entity.pdbx_description
1 polymer ?
#
loop_
_entity_poly.entity_id
_entity_poly.type
_entity_poly.pdbx_seq_one_letter_code
_entity_poly.pdbx_strand_id
1 'polypeptide(L)'
;MKRRKDWRLHIDSHSSKGEHLGYLESKYEYPSVFASFAEFAGKDPALNQITTILTSNKMIVRGNDVENEIASKSTKITSKQDVGSFKRRFFPRINYSVLDWLELGGTDSIGLRLDILNHLADKNLRIRYLELSYQGRTSIEFLKEQVQKKVLTGMSMYGHWPQESTVPLVEALIPQQQL
;
A
#
# COMPACT_ATOMS: atom_id res chain seq x y z
N MET A 1 20.24 16.66 -15.00
CA MET A 1 19.76 15.31 -14.60
C MET A 1 18.25 15.35 -14.45
N LYS A 2 17.50 14.37 -14.99
CA LYS A 2 16.06 14.28 -14.75
C LYS A 2 15.83 13.89 -13.28
N ARG A 3 14.97 14.63 -12.59
CA ARG A 3 14.61 14.35 -11.18
C ARG A 3 13.73 13.10 -11.12
N ARG A 4 13.97 12.22 -10.13
CA ARG A 4 13.09 11.10 -9.81
C ARG A 4 11.72 11.63 -9.37
N LYS A 5 10.67 10.96 -9.84
CA LYS A 5 9.27 11.17 -9.48
C LYS A 5 8.81 10.02 -8.59
N ASP A 6 8.21 10.39 -7.47
CA ASP A 6 7.65 9.47 -6.50
C ASP A 6 6.16 9.33 -6.76
N TRP A 7 5.65 8.10 -6.69
CA TRP A 7 4.25 7.80 -6.99
C TRP A 7 3.60 7.07 -5.82
N ARG A 8 2.32 7.38 -5.62
CA ARG A 8 1.42 6.63 -4.75
C ARG A 8 0.66 5.63 -5.61
N LEU A 9 0.71 4.36 -5.22
CA LEU A 9 -0.14 3.33 -5.79
C LEU A 9 -1.42 3.25 -4.98
N HIS A 10 -2.55 3.44 -5.64
CA HIS A 10 -3.88 3.28 -5.07
C HIS A 10 -4.51 1.98 -5.56
N ILE A 11 -5.14 1.23 -4.66
CA ILE A 11 -5.98 0.07 -4.96
C ILE A 11 -7.26 0.17 -4.15
N ASP A 12 -8.30 0.70 -4.76
CA ASP A 12 -9.59 0.90 -4.12
C ASP A 12 -10.45 -0.35 -4.29
N SER A 13 -11.13 -0.78 -3.22
CA SER A 13 -12.03 -1.94 -3.27
C SER A 13 -13.48 -1.48 -3.36
N HIS A 14 -14.18 -1.81 -4.44
CA HIS A 14 -15.60 -1.54 -4.56
C HIS A 14 -16.41 -2.69 -3.91
N SER A 15 -16.90 -2.44 -2.70
CA SER A 15 -17.52 -3.46 -1.82
C SER A 15 -18.71 -4.22 -2.42
N SER A 16 -19.38 -3.66 -3.42
CA SER A 16 -20.59 -4.25 -4.02
C SER A 16 -20.34 -5.26 -5.13
N LYS A 17 -19.12 -5.35 -5.71
CA LYS A 17 -18.84 -6.23 -6.86
C LYS A 17 -17.57 -7.08 -6.74
N GLY A 18 -16.81 -6.94 -5.65
CA GLY A 18 -15.49 -7.58 -5.55
C GLY A 18 -14.50 -7.08 -6.60
N GLU A 19 -14.76 -5.91 -7.19
CA GLU A 19 -13.89 -5.27 -8.16
C GLU A 19 -12.89 -4.38 -7.43
N HIS A 20 -11.61 -4.52 -7.76
CA HIS A 20 -10.57 -3.59 -7.33
C HIS A 20 -10.23 -2.64 -8.47
N LEU A 21 -10.03 -1.37 -8.14
CA LEU A 21 -9.61 -0.33 -9.08
C LEU A 21 -8.24 0.20 -8.67
N GLY A 22 -7.27 0.05 -9.57
CA GLY A 22 -5.90 0.49 -9.36
C GLY A 22 -5.53 1.69 -10.22
N TYR A 23 -4.85 2.68 -9.63
CA TYR A 23 -4.27 3.81 -10.35
C TYR A 23 -3.03 4.34 -9.60
N LEU A 24 -2.28 5.23 -10.22
CA LEU A 24 -1.17 5.92 -9.57
C LEU A 24 -1.37 7.42 -9.55
N GLU A 25 -0.95 8.05 -8.46
CA GLU A 25 -0.92 9.50 -8.27
C GLU A 25 0.53 9.97 -8.06
N SER A 26 0.93 11.00 -8.80
CA SER A 26 2.24 11.63 -8.66
C SER A 26 2.34 12.38 -7.33
N LYS A 27 3.37 12.09 -6.55
CA LYS A 27 3.61 12.74 -5.26
C LYS A 27 4.18 14.15 -5.52
N TYR A 28 3.59 15.15 -4.86
CA TYR A 28 4.05 16.55 -4.87
C TYR A 28 3.82 17.36 -6.15
N GLU A 29 3.06 16.86 -7.12
CA GLU A 29 2.65 17.65 -8.30
C GLU A 29 1.30 18.33 -8.03
N TYR A 30 1.18 19.62 -8.38
CA TYR A 30 -0.07 20.38 -8.37
C TYR A 30 -0.28 21.04 -9.75
N PRO A 31 -1.42 20.81 -10.43
CA PRO A 31 -2.51 19.91 -10.03
C PRO A 31 -2.06 18.45 -9.93
N SER A 32 -2.81 17.61 -9.21
CA SER A 32 -2.52 16.17 -9.11
C SER A 32 -2.40 15.55 -10.50
N VAL A 33 -1.38 14.72 -10.70
CA VAL A 33 -1.18 13.98 -11.96
C VAL A 33 -1.45 12.51 -11.72
N PHE A 34 -2.38 11.95 -12.47
CA PHE A 34 -2.77 10.54 -12.37
C PHE A 34 -2.24 9.73 -13.56
N ALA A 35 -2.01 8.45 -13.33
CA ALA A 35 -1.64 7.50 -14.37
C ALA A 35 -2.38 6.18 -14.17
N SER A 36 -2.87 5.63 -15.27
CA SER A 36 -3.27 4.24 -15.34
C SER A 36 -2.08 3.31 -15.21
N PHE A 37 -2.36 2.03 -14.99
CA PHE A 37 -1.32 1.01 -14.93
C PHE A 37 -0.52 0.89 -16.23
N ALA A 38 -1.18 1.06 -17.38
CA ALA A 38 -0.53 1.03 -18.68
C ALA A 38 0.38 2.25 -18.89
N GLU A 39 -0.12 3.45 -18.58
CA GLU A 39 0.65 4.69 -18.70
C GLU A 39 1.89 4.68 -17.80
N PHE A 40 1.75 4.25 -16.54
CA PHE A 40 2.88 4.17 -15.63
C PHE A 40 3.89 3.09 -16.05
N ALA A 41 3.43 1.94 -16.53
CA ALA A 41 4.32 0.88 -17.01
C ALA A 41 5.19 1.36 -18.19
N GLY A 42 4.68 2.26 -19.03
CA GLY A 42 5.42 2.90 -20.12
C GLY A 42 6.40 4.00 -19.68
N LYS A 43 6.38 4.42 -18.41
CA LYS A 43 7.34 5.41 -17.89
C LYS A 43 8.70 4.77 -17.58
N ASP A 44 9.74 5.58 -17.62
CA ASP A 44 11.11 5.19 -17.27
C ASP A 44 11.16 4.66 -15.82
N PRO A 45 11.54 3.37 -15.61
CA PRO A 45 11.69 2.75 -14.29
C PRO A 45 12.59 3.51 -13.31
N ALA A 46 13.69 4.08 -13.80
CA ALA A 46 14.71 4.70 -12.96
C ALA A 46 14.23 6.06 -12.40
N LEU A 47 13.27 6.67 -13.12
CA LEU A 47 12.74 7.98 -12.80
C LEU A 47 11.34 7.93 -12.18
N ASN A 48 10.63 6.80 -12.21
CA ASN A 48 9.26 6.71 -11.72
C ASN A 48 9.13 5.52 -10.78
N GLN A 49 9.12 5.80 -9.48
CA GLN A 49 9.14 4.77 -8.44
C GLN A 49 7.95 4.90 -7.51
N ILE A 50 7.46 3.78 -7.01
CA ILE A 50 6.38 3.70 -6.05
C ILE A 50 6.99 3.84 -4.66
N THR A 51 6.53 4.83 -3.91
CA THR A 51 7.01 5.14 -2.54
C THR A 51 5.91 5.05 -1.50
N THR A 52 4.67 4.78 -1.93
CA THR A 52 3.50 4.73 -1.06
C THR A 52 2.51 3.75 -1.68
N ILE A 53 1.93 2.87 -0.87
CA ILE A 53 0.92 1.90 -1.30
C ILE A 53 -0.29 2.08 -0.41
N LEU A 54 -1.45 2.35 -1.01
CA LEU A 54 -2.69 2.65 -0.34
C LEU A 54 -3.77 1.70 -0.86
N THR A 55 -4.28 0.81 -0.01
CA THR A 55 -5.46 0.01 -0.34
C THR A 55 -6.64 0.48 0.48
N SER A 56 -7.44 1.39 -0.07
CA SER A 56 -8.56 1.95 0.67
C SER A 56 -9.84 1.14 0.46
N ASN A 57 -10.59 0.96 1.54
CA ASN A 57 -12.02 0.59 1.47
C ASN A 57 -12.92 1.84 1.47
N LYS A 58 -12.34 3.03 1.59
CA LYS A 58 -13.02 4.32 1.56
C LYS A 58 -12.59 5.04 0.29
N MET A 59 -13.51 5.28 -0.64
CA MET A 59 -13.24 6.26 -1.71
C MET A 59 -12.82 7.56 -1.02
N ILE A 60 -11.59 8.02 -1.32
CA ILE A 60 -11.17 9.36 -0.89
C ILE A 60 -12.10 10.31 -1.63
N VAL A 61 -13.03 10.95 -0.92
CA VAL A 61 -13.95 11.93 -1.51
C VAL A 61 -13.09 13.09 -2.01
N ARG A 62 -13.05 13.28 -3.32
CA ARG A 62 -12.31 14.37 -3.97
C ARG A 62 -13.31 15.24 -4.74
N GLY A 63 -12.89 16.40 -5.22
CA GLY A 63 -13.76 17.21 -6.09
C GLY A 63 -14.13 16.43 -7.36
N ASN A 64 -15.34 16.64 -7.89
CA ASN A 64 -15.90 15.90 -9.03
C ASN A 64 -14.93 15.75 -10.23
N ASP A 65 -14.18 16.80 -10.57
CA ASP A 65 -13.23 16.76 -11.68
C ASP A 65 -12.09 15.75 -11.45
N VAL A 66 -11.62 15.65 -10.20
CA VAL A 66 -10.56 14.71 -9.82
C VAL A 66 -11.10 13.28 -9.79
N GLU A 67 -12.34 13.09 -9.35
CA GLU A 67 -12.99 11.77 -9.37
C GLU A 67 -13.17 11.26 -10.81
N ASN A 68 -13.57 12.13 -11.74
CA ASN A 68 -13.67 11.81 -13.16
C ASN A 68 -12.31 11.44 -13.76
N GLU A 69 -11.25 12.18 -13.40
CA GLU A 69 -9.90 11.86 -13.87
C GLU A 69 -9.42 10.50 -13.31
N ILE A 70 -9.58 10.26 -12.01
CA ILE A 70 -9.26 8.97 -11.38
C ILE A 70 -10.04 7.83 -12.05
N ALA A 71 -11.34 8.01 -12.28
CA ALA A 71 -12.15 7.02 -12.98
C ALA A 71 -11.61 6.73 -14.39
N SER A 72 -11.16 7.76 -15.11
CA SER A 72 -10.55 7.60 -16.44
C SER A 72 -9.19 6.89 -16.42
N LYS A 73 -8.46 6.95 -15.30
CA LYS A 73 -7.14 6.29 -15.11
C LYS A 73 -7.23 4.94 -14.40
N SER A 74 -8.38 4.60 -13.83
CA SER A 74 -8.55 3.39 -13.02
C SER A 74 -8.48 2.12 -13.87
N THR A 75 -7.66 1.18 -13.42
CA THR A 75 -7.50 -0.14 -14.03
C THR A 75 -8.17 -1.18 -13.16
N LYS A 76 -9.07 -1.98 -13.73
CA LYS A 76 -9.73 -3.08 -13.01
C LYS A 76 -8.75 -4.21 -12.69
N ILE A 77 -8.87 -4.76 -11.50
CA ILE A 77 -8.15 -5.96 -11.04
C ILE A 77 -9.22 -6.90 -10.47
N THR A 78 -9.58 -7.94 -11.22
CA THR A 78 -10.71 -8.82 -10.85
C THR A 78 -10.31 -10.30 -10.82
N SER A 79 -9.12 -10.63 -11.31
CA SER A 79 -8.67 -12.01 -11.45
C SER A 79 -7.25 -12.23 -10.94
N LYS A 80 -6.90 -13.50 -10.68
CA LYS A 80 -5.51 -13.89 -10.37
C LYS A 80 -4.52 -13.56 -11.50
N GLN A 81 -4.99 -13.56 -12.75
CA GLN A 81 -4.17 -13.16 -13.89
C GLN A 81 -3.80 -11.67 -13.81
N ASP A 82 -4.77 -10.83 -13.42
CA ASP A 82 -4.52 -9.39 -13.22
C ASP A 82 -3.54 -9.17 -12.08
N VAL A 83 -3.69 -9.91 -10.97
CA VAL A 83 -2.72 -9.90 -9.85
C VAL A 83 -1.33 -10.29 -10.35
N GLY A 84 -1.19 -11.37 -11.13
CA GLY A 84 0.09 -11.77 -11.72
C GLY A 84 0.70 -10.67 -12.61
N SER A 85 -0.12 -10.03 -13.43
CA SER A 85 0.32 -8.91 -14.28
C SER A 85 0.75 -7.70 -13.44
N PHE A 86 -0.01 -7.38 -12.40
CA PHE A 86 0.29 -6.33 -11.43
C PHE A 86 1.65 -6.56 -10.77
N LYS A 87 1.89 -7.75 -10.20
CA LYS A 87 3.15 -8.11 -9.53
C LYS A 87 4.33 -7.87 -10.45
N ARG A 88 4.27 -8.42 -11.67
CA ARG A 88 5.34 -8.29 -12.67
C ARG A 88 5.62 -6.83 -13.04
N ARG A 89 4.60 -5.98 -13.13
CA ARG A 89 4.74 -4.59 -13.56
C ARG A 89 5.22 -3.67 -12.44
N PHE A 90 4.72 -3.86 -11.22
CA PHE A 90 4.86 -2.86 -10.16
C PHE A 90 5.83 -3.25 -9.05
N PHE A 91 6.02 -4.53 -8.74
CA PHE A 91 6.96 -4.92 -7.69
C PHE A 91 8.40 -4.45 -7.97
N PRO A 92 8.92 -4.54 -9.21
CA PRO A 92 10.25 -3.97 -9.52
C PRO A 92 10.32 -2.44 -9.47
N ARG A 93 9.16 -1.76 -9.40
CA ARG A 93 9.05 -0.29 -9.38
C ARG A 93 8.93 0.25 -7.96
N ILE A 94 8.77 -0.60 -6.95
CA ILE A 94 8.71 -0.18 -5.54
C ILE A 94 10.12 0.24 -5.10
N ASN A 95 10.25 1.44 -4.58
CA ASN A 95 11.48 1.86 -3.92
C ASN A 95 11.40 1.55 -2.42
N TYR A 96 11.91 0.38 -2.06
CA TYR A 96 11.91 -0.14 -0.69
C TYR A 96 12.64 0.77 0.32
N SER A 97 13.62 1.56 -0.13
CA SER A 97 14.39 2.44 0.76
C SER A 97 13.63 3.68 1.23
N VAL A 98 12.56 4.06 0.52
CA VAL A 98 11.75 5.24 0.81
C VAL A 98 10.25 4.95 0.85
N LEU A 99 9.85 3.67 0.78
CA LEU A 99 8.48 3.25 1.03
C LEU A 99 8.18 3.51 2.52
N ASP A 100 7.41 4.55 2.80
CA ASP A 100 7.20 5.06 4.15
C ASP A 100 5.76 4.98 4.64
N TRP A 101 4.82 4.72 3.72
CA TRP A 101 3.39 4.55 4.01
C TRP A 101 2.86 3.31 3.29
N LEU A 102 2.33 2.38 4.07
CA LEU A 102 1.71 1.15 3.61
C LEU A 102 0.32 0.97 4.25
N GLU A 103 -0.71 0.94 3.42
CA GLU A 103 -2.06 0.53 3.83
C GLU A 103 -2.46 -0.75 3.11
N LEU A 104 -2.67 -1.80 3.89
CA LEU A 104 -3.20 -3.10 3.48
C LEU A 104 -4.39 -3.47 4.37
N GLY A 105 -5.28 -2.51 4.60
CA GLY A 105 -6.53 -2.67 5.35
C GLY A 105 -7.61 -3.43 4.55
N GLY A 106 -8.47 -4.17 5.25
CA GLY A 106 -9.40 -5.15 4.67
C GLY A 106 -8.77 -6.46 4.22
N THR A 107 -9.62 -7.39 3.76
CA THR A 107 -9.24 -8.58 3.00
C THR A 107 -9.78 -8.45 1.59
N ASP A 108 -9.17 -9.15 0.63
CA ASP A 108 -9.70 -9.23 -0.73
C ASP A 108 -9.79 -10.68 -1.19
N SER A 109 -10.80 -10.97 -2.02
CA SER A 109 -11.07 -12.32 -2.51
C SER A 109 -10.06 -12.80 -3.55
N ILE A 110 -9.31 -11.88 -4.17
CA ILE A 110 -8.35 -12.19 -5.24
C ILE A 110 -6.92 -12.44 -4.72
N GLY A 111 -6.67 -12.19 -3.44
CA GLY A 111 -5.38 -12.38 -2.75
C GLY A 111 -4.34 -11.28 -2.99
N LEU A 112 -4.71 -10.13 -3.55
CA LEU A 112 -3.80 -9.05 -3.92
C LEU A 112 -3.08 -8.44 -2.72
N ARG A 113 -3.80 -8.12 -1.62
CA ARG A 113 -3.20 -7.54 -0.41
C ARG A 113 -2.24 -8.52 0.25
N LEU A 114 -2.60 -9.80 0.30
CA LEU A 114 -1.73 -10.85 0.83
C LEU A 114 -0.47 -10.99 -0.03
N ASP A 115 -0.61 -10.95 -1.35
CA ASP A 115 0.52 -11.02 -2.27
C ASP A 115 1.46 -9.81 -2.16
N ILE A 116 0.93 -8.61 -1.95
CA ILE A 116 1.73 -7.42 -1.64
C ILE A 116 2.46 -7.62 -0.31
N LEU A 117 1.77 -8.05 0.74
CA LEU A 117 2.36 -8.29 2.06
C LEU A 117 3.50 -9.31 1.99
N ASN A 118 3.26 -10.47 1.36
CA ASN A 118 4.26 -11.53 1.20
C ASN A 118 5.49 -11.03 0.43
N HIS A 119 5.29 -10.19 -0.60
CA HIS A 119 6.39 -9.61 -1.37
C HIS A 119 7.21 -8.58 -0.59
N LEU A 120 6.58 -7.88 0.36
CA LEU A 120 7.22 -6.88 1.20
C LEU A 120 7.89 -7.48 2.44
N ALA A 121 7.49 -8.69 2.86
CA ALA A 121 7.89 -9.30 4.12
C ALA A 121 9.39 -9.65 4.23
N ASP A 122 10.10 -9.80 3.12
CA ASP A 122 11.54 -10.05 3.09
C ASP A 122 12.36 -8.78 2.80
N LYS A 123 11.70 -7.61 2.68
CA LYS A 123 12.34 -6.35 2.31
C LYS A 123 12.68 -5.56 3.57
N ASN A 124 13.87 -4.94 3.59
CA ASN A 124 14.26 -4.07 4.68
C ASN A 124 13.57 -2.69 4.60
N LEU A 125 12.28 -2.66 4.93
CA LEU A 125 11.44 -1.47 4.89
C LEU A 125 11.53 -0.65 6.18
N ARG A 126 11.33 0.66 6.08
CA ARG A 126 11.20 1.55 7.25
C ARG A 126 9.85 2.26 7.18
N ILE A 127 8.76 1.50 7.30
CA ILE A 127 7.40 2.00 7.23
C ILE A 127 7.14 2.92 8.45
N ARG A 128 6.69 4.16 8.20
CA ARG A 128 6.29 5.11 9.25
C ARG A 128 4.80 5.06 9.53
N TYR A 129 3.99 4.87 8.49
CA TYR A 129 2.54 4.72 8.60
C TYR A 129 2.14 3.34 8.12
N LEU A 130 1.64 2.52 9.04
CA LEU A 130 1.23 1.15 8.78
C LEU A 130 -0.25 0.95 9.08
N GLU A 131 -1.02 0.64 8.06
CA GLU A 131 -2.37 0.13 8.21
C GLU A 131 -2.40 -1.33 7.73
N LEU A 132 -2.82 -2.27 8.58
CA LEU A 132 -2.68 -3.69 8.30
C LEU A 132 -3.85 -4.52 8.84
N SER A 133 -4.46 -5.35 7.98
CA SER A 133 -5.37 -6.41 8.42
C SER A 133 -4.63 -7.66 8.84
N TYR A 134 -5.19 -8.37 9.81
CA TYR A 134 -4.76 -9.72 10.11
C TYR A 134 -5.05 -10.65 8.93
N GLN A 135 -3.99 -11.23 8.36
CA GLN A 135 -4.05 -12.17 7.24
C GLN A 135 -3.28 -13.46 7.56
N GLY A 136 -3.13 -13.78 8.85
CA GLY A 136 -2.39 -14.93 9.34
C GLY A 136 -0.95 -14.60 9.73
N ARG A 137 -0.09 -15.61 9.68
CA ARG A 137 1.27 -15.55 10.22
C ARG A 137 2.12 -14.44 9.61
N THR A 138 2.07 -14.23 8.30
CA THR A 138 2.85 -13.18 7.63
C THR A 138 2.56 -11.79 8.19
N SER A 139 1.28 -11.48 8.50
CA SER A 139 0.93 -10.17 9.07
C SER A 139 1.53 -9.94 10.46
N ILE A 140 1.63 -10.99 11.29
CA ILE A 140 2.26 -10.91 12.61
C ILE A 140 3.77 -10.72 12.47
N GLU A 141 4.42 -11.52 11.63
CA GLU A 141 5.87 -11.45 11.42
C GLU A 141 6.28 -10.09 10.84
N PHE A 142 5.52 -9.60 9.86
CA PHE A 142 5.73 -8.27 9.28
C PHE A 142 5.57 -7.17 10.34
N LEU A 143 4.48 -7.21 11.12
CA LEU A 143 4.24 -6.23 12.18
C LEU A 143 5.37 -6.22 13.20
N LYS A 144 5.79 -7.41 13.67
CA LYS A 144 6.89 -7.57 14.63
C LYS A 144 8.16 -6.92 14.12
N GLU A 145 8.52 -7.15 12.86
CA GLU A 145 9.69 -6.53 12.25
C GLU A 145 9.58 -5.00 12.20
N GLN A 146 8.43 -4.45 11.79
CA GLN A 146 8.26 -2.99 11.73
C GLN A 146 8.30 -2.34 13.13
N VAL A 147 7.74 -2.99 14.15
CA VAL A 147 7.79 -2.53 15.56
C VAL A 147 9.23 -2.49 16.06
N GLN A 148 10.03 -3.53 15.79
CA GLN A 148 11.43 -3.60 16.21
C GLN A 148 12.29 -2.48 15.62
N LYS A 149 11.93 -1.97 14.43
CA LYS A 149 12.64 -0.87 13.76
C LYS A 149 12.41 0.49 14.42
N LYS A 150 11.41 0.64 15.29
CA LYS A 150 11.11 1.88 16.04
C LYS A 150 10.97 3.13 15.16
N VAL A 151 10.41 2.97 13.96
CA VAL A 151 10.16 4.07 13.00
C VAL A 151 8.68 4.35 12.76
N LEU A 152 7.79 3.53 13.32
CA LEU A 152 6.35 3.70 13.21
C LEU A 152 5.91 4.96 13.95
N THR A 153 5.23 5.86 13.23
CA THR A 153 4.62 7.10 13.75
C THR A 153 3.10 7.01 13.78
N GLY A 154 2.52 6.10 13.01
CA GLY A 154 1.08 5.83 13.02
C GLY A 154 0.81 4.37 12.66
N MET A 155 -0.13 3.76 13.38
CA MET A 155 -0.53 2.38 13.15
C MET A 155 -2.04 2.21 13.26
N SER A 156 -2.63 1.45 12.34
CA SER A 156 -4.01 0.99 12.40
C SER A 156 -4.06 -0.50 12.08
N MET A 157 -4.82 -1.25 12.88
CA MET A 157 -4.89 -2.70 12.78
C MET A 157 -6.34 -3.15 12.65
N TYR A 158 -6.63 -4.06 11.72
CA TYR A 158 -7.98 -4.56 11.46
C TYR A 158 -8.07 -6.08 11.49
N GLY A 159 -9.27 -6.59 11.76
CA GLY A 159 -9.55 -8.03 11.81
C GLY A 159 -9.20 -8.68 13.15
N HIS A 160 -9.27 -10.00 13.20
CA HIS A 160 -9.16 -10.80 14.42
C HIS A 160 -7.71 -11.16 14.74
N TRP A 161 -6.94 -10.16 15.20
CA TRP A 161 -5.55 -10.37 15.65
C TRP A 161 -5.50 -11.24 16.91
N PRO A 162 -4.62 -12.26 16.99
CA PRO A 162 -4.43 -13.04 18.21
C PRO A 162 -3.85 -12.18 19.33
N GLN A 163 -4.54 -12.09 20.47
CA GLN A 163 -4.16 -11.18 21.56
C GLN A 163 -2.78 -11.50 22.11
N GLU A 164 -2.48 -12.78 22.37
CA GLU A 164 -1.23 -13.25 22.99
C GLU A 164 0.02 -12.79 22.22
N SER A 165 -0.04 -12.74 20.90
CA SER A 165 1.09 -12.32 20.05
C SER A 165 1.06 -10.84 19.69
N THR A 166 -0.09 -10.18 19.78
CA THR A 166 -0.29 -8.80 19.31
C THR A 166 -0.12 -7.77 20.43
N VAL A 167 -0.63 -8.06 21.63
CA VAL A 167 -0.57 -7.11 22.77
C VAL A 167 0.86 -6.65 23.06
N PRO A 168 1.87 -7.53 23.19
CA PRO A 168 3.24 -7.10 23.45
C PRO A 168 3.84 -6.22 22.35
N LEU A 169 3.41 -6.41 21.10
CA LEU A 169 3.87 -5.61 19.96
C LEU A 169 3.30 -4.20 19.99
N VAL A 170 2.02 -4.07 20.36
CA VAL A 170 1.37 -2.76 20.51
C VAL A 170 1.95 -2.01 21.71
N GLU A 171 2.15 -2.68 22.84
CA GLU A 171 2.77 -2.09 24.03
C GLU A 171 4.18 -1.56 23.77
N ALA A 172 4.97 -2.26 22.95
CA ALA A 172 6.31 -1.83 22.56
C ALA A 172 6.36 -0.52 21.74
N LEU A 173 5.22 -0.09 21.18
CA LEU A 173 5.08 1.17 20.45
C LEU A 173 4.70 2.36 21.35
N ILE A 174 4.19 2.09 22.55
CA ILE A 174 3.81 3.12 23.50
C ILE A 174 5.09 3.56 24.23
N PRO A 175 5.45 4.86 24.23
CA PRO A 175 6.57 5.34 25.00
C PRO A 175 6.34 5.01 26.48
N GLN A 176 7.14 4.10 27.05
CA GLN A 176 7.11 3.87 28.49
C GLN A 176 7.75 5.07 29.18
N GLN A 177 6.99 5.76 30.02
CA GLN A 177 7.56 6.78 30.91
C GLN A 177 8.58 6.08 31.80
N GLN A 178 9.84 6.51 31.73
CA GLN A 178 10.85 6.08 32.70
C GLN A 178 10.45 6.69 34.05
N LEU A 179 10.14 5.82 35.01
CA LEU A 179 9.97 6.15 36.42
C LEU A 179 11.32 6.42 37.08
#